data_AF-C6Y3C7-F1
#
_entry.id   AF-C6Y3C7-F1
#
_cell.length_a   1.000
_cell.length_b   1.000
_cell.length_c   1.000
_cell.angle_alpha   90.00
_cell.angle_beta   90.00
_cell.angle_gamma   90.00
#
_symmetry.space_group_name_H-M   'P 1'
#
loop_
_entity.id
_entity.type
_entity.pdbx_description
1 polymer ?
#
loop_
_entity_poly.entity_id
_entity_poly.type
_entity_poly.pdbx_seq_one_letter_code
_entity_poly.pdbx_strand_id
1 'polypeptide(L)'
;MSLSDCFPEQFRQEFAERNLKIGSVIRVMVNDTNPPKEKRFILVGQSYDKLIFATIFINSEINPNIFPTQELRDLNLELLADSRSYLSHDSFAEVPIFNNVMQNGFLT
;
A
#
# COMPACT_ATOMS: atom_id res chain seq x y z
N MET A 1 -1.95 22.62 -6.65
CA MET A 1 -1.53 22.26 -8.01
C MET A 1 -0.24 21.47 -7.88
N SER A 2 -0.25 20.20 -8.31
CA SER A 2 0.93 19.34 -8.36
C SER A 2 1.61 19.49 -9.72
N LEU A 3 2.91 19.19 -9.81
CA LEU A 3 3.62 19.16 -11.10
C LEU A 3 2.93 18.24 -12.12
N SER A 4 2.25 17.18 -11.66
CA SER A 4 1.55 16.26 -12.54
C SER A 4 0.40 16.92 -13.30
N ASP A 5 -0.23 17.95 -12.72
CA ASP A 5 -1.37 18.66 -13.32
C ASP A 5 -0.98 19.47 -14.56
N CYS A 6 0.33 19.68 -14.79
CA CYS A 6 0.86 20.37 -15.97
C CYS A 6 1.02 19.44 -17.19
N PHE A 7 0.84 18.13 -17.05
CA PHE A 7 0.99 17.17 -18.14
C PHE A 7 -0.35 16.72 -18.73
N PRO A 8 -0.42 16.43 -20.05
CA PRO A 8 -1.59 15.84 -20.67
C PRO A 8 -2.02 14.53 -19.99
N GLU A 9 -3.32 14.26 -19.97
CA GLU A 9 -3.87 13.06 -19.33
C GLU A 9 -3.27 11.75 -19.85
N GLN A 10 -3.18 11.61 -21.18
CA GLN A 10 -2.58 10.45 -21.82
C GLN A 10 -1.14 10.22 -21.34
N PHE A 11 -0.35 11.28 -21.18
CA PHE A 11 1.03 11.16 -20.70
C PHE A 11 1.09 10.62 -19.26
N ARG A 12 0.18 11.08 -18.39
CA ARG A 12 0.08 10.59 -17.01
C ARG A 12 -0.34 9.12 -16.96
N GLN A 13 -1.29 8.72 -17.81
CA GLN A 13 -1.73 7.33 -17.92
C GLN A 13 -0.59 6.42 -18.35
N GLU A 14 0.09 6.74 -19.45
CA GLU A 14 1.22 5.95 -19.94
C GLU A 14 2.36 5.89 -18.92
N PHE A 15 2.60 6.97 -18.18
CA PHE A 15 3.57 6.99 -17.09
C PHE A 15 3.16 6.01 -15.98
N ALA A 16 1.90 6.00 -15.56
CA ALA A 16 1.39 5.08 -14.56
C ALA A 16 1.51 3.62 -15.03
N GLU A 17 1.08 3.30 -16.25
CA GLU A 17 1.14 1.94 -16.81
C GLU A 17 2.57 1.40 -16.90
N ARG A 18 3.55 2.24 -17.23
CA ARG A 18 4.96 1.82 -17.32
C ARG A 18 5.59 1.53 -15.96
N ASN A 19 5.14 2.21 -14.91
CA ASN A 19 5.80 2.21 -13.59
C ASN A 19 5.04 1.43 -12.51
N LEU A 20 3.71 1.29 -12.60
CA LEU A 20 2.91 0.55 -11.63
C LEU A 20 2.96 -0.95 -11.93
N LYS A 21 3.93 -1.62 -11.33
CA LYS A 21 4.10 -3.08 -11.41
C LYS A 21 3.99 -3.70 -10.03
N ILE A 22 3.60 -4.97 -9.96
CA ILE A 22 3.66 -5.73 -8.71
C ILE A 22 5.09 -5.67 -8.13
N GLY A 23 5.20 -5.43 -6.83
CA GLY A 23 6.44 -5.16 -6.12
C GLY A 23 6.83 -3.69 -6.05
N SER A 24 6.16 -2.79 -6.78
CA SER A 24 6.45 -1.35 -6.68
C SER A 24 6.00 -0.80 -5.32
N VAL A 25 6.80 0.13 -4.79
CA VAL A 25 6.44 0.92 -3.61
C VAL A 25 5.93 2.27 -4.08
N ILE A 26 4.69 2.59 -3.74
CA ILE A 26 4.07 3.88 -4.06
C ILE A 26 3.89 4.70 -2.78
N ARG A 27 3.98 6.02 -2.91
CA ARG A 27 3.72 6.97 -1.83
C ARG A 27 2.47 7.75 -2.16
N VAL A 28 1.51 7.76 -1.23
CA VAL A 28 0.21 8.41 -1.41
C VAL A 28 -0.12 9.21 -0.15
N MET A 29 -0.66 10.42 -0.34
CA MET A 29 -1.22 11.19 0.77
C MET A 29 -2.58 10.59 1.14
N VAL A 30 -2.74 10.17 2.39
CA VAL A 30 -4.00 9.64 2.92
C VAL A 30 -4.65 10.66 3.84
N ASN A 31 -5.93 10.94 3.57
CA ASN A 31 -6.72 11.95 4.28
C ASN A 31 -7.57 11.36 5.42
N ASP A 32 -7.53 10.04 5.61
CA ASP A 32 -8.23 9.29 6.66
C ASP A 32 -7.48 9.30 8.01
N THR A 33 -6.39 10.08 8.10
CA THR A 33 -5.64 10.34 9.33
C THR A 33 -5.76 11.82 9.69
N ASN A 34 -5.69 12.14 10.99
CA ASN A 34 -5.69 13.53 11.47
C ASN A 34 -4.39 13.81 12.25
N PRO A 35 -3.48 14.68 11.76
CA PRO A 35 -3.52 15.32 10.43
C PRO A 35 -3.32 14.30 9.29
N PRO A 36 -3.65 14.64 8.01
CA PRO A 36 -3.32 13.81 6.86
C PRO A 36 -1.84 13.45 6.80
N LYS A 37 -1.52 12.24 6.33
CA LYS A 37 -0.15 11.70 6.34
C LYS A 37 0.22 11.11 4.99
N GLU A 38 1.48 11.22 4.64
CA GLU A 38 2.05 10.42 3.55
C GLU A 38 2.20 8.97 4.02
N LYS A 39 1.56 8.03 3.32
CA LYS A 39 1.74 6.60 3.53
C LYS A 39 2.41 5.96 2.33
N ARG A 40 3.07 4.82 2.59
CA ARG A 40 3.71 3.98 1.57
C ARG A 40 2.99 2.65 1.47
N PHE A 41 2.90 2.16 0.24
CA PHE A 41 2.18 0.94 -0.09
C PHE A 41 3.00 0.09 -1.03
N ILE A 42 2.98 -1.22 -0.81
CA ILE A 42 3.55 -2.21 -1.73
C ILE A 42 2.42 -2.74 -2.60
N LEU A 43 2.56 -2.67 -3.92
CA LEU A 43 1.63 -3.33 -4.85
C LEU A 43 1.88 -4.84 -4.83
N VAL A 44 0.88 -5.64 -4.48
CA VAL A 44 1.03 -7.11 -4.37
C VAL A 44 0.14 -7.90 -5.32
N GLY A 45 -0.92 -7.27 -5.83
CA GLY A 45 -1.79 -7.88 -6.83
C GLY A 45 -2.50 -6.83 -7.67
N GLN A 46 -3.07 -7.28 -8.78
CA GLN A 46 -3.86 -6.45 -9.67
C GLN A 46 -5.02 -7.28 -10.22
N SER A 47 -6.19 -6.68 -10.36
CA SER A 47 -7.33 -7.29 -11.05
C SER A 47 -7.03 -7.52 -12.53
N TYR A 48 -7.75 -8.46 -13.15
CA TYR A 48 -7.58 -8.75 -14.58
C TYR A 48 -7.82 -7.54 -15.49
N ASP A 49 -8.79 -6.70 -15.14
CA ASP A 49 -9.13 -5.46 -15.85
C ASP A 49 -8.19 -4.27 -15.54
N LYS A 50 -7.21 -4.47 -14.66
CA LYS A 50 -6.21 -3.48 -14.24
C LYS A 50 -6.77 -2.25 -13.49
N LEU A 51 -8.04 -2.25 -13.12
CA LEU A 51 -8.67 -1.13 -12.42
C LEU A 51 -8.41 -1.14 -10.92
N ILE A 52 -8.14 -2.30 -10.34
CA ILE A 52 -7.98 -2.50 -8.90
C ILE A 52 -6.60 -3.07 -8.62
N PHE A 53 -5.92 -2.50 -7.63
CA PHE A 53 -4.68 -3.05 -7.09
C PHE A 53 -4.89 -3.53 -5.65
N ALA A 54 -4.35 -4.70 -5.35
CA ALA A 54 -4.16 -5.14 -3.98
C ALA A 54 -2.85 -4.54 -3.45
N THR A 55 -2.91 -3.96 -2.26
CA THR A 55 -1.76 -3.28 -1.65
C THR A 55 -1.53 -3.73 -0.21
N ILE A 56 -0.28 -3.68 0.22
CA ILE A 56 0.14 -3.84 1.61
C ILE A 56 0.56 -2.47 2.15
N PHE A 57 0.09 -2.12 3.34
CA PHE A 57 0.49 -0.89 4.02
C PHE A 57 1.87 -1.04 4.63
N ILE A 58 2.68 0.01 4.55
CA ILE A 58 3.90 0.14 5.34
C ILE A 58 3.63 1.14 6.46
N ASN A 59 3.72 0.70 7.71
CA ASN A 59 3.61 1.56 8.88
C ASN A 59 4.86 1.43 9.76
N SER A 60 5.21 2.50 10.48
CA SER A 60 6.33 2.52 11.43
C SER A 60 6.08 1.63 12.65
N GLU A 61 4.81 1.41 12.98
CA GLU A 61 4.34 0.63 14.13
C GLU A 61 3.14 -0.21 13.70
N ILE A 62 3.04 -1.44 14.22
CA ILE A 62 1.91 -2.32 13.97
C ILE A 62 0.68 -1.81 14.73
N ASN A 63 -0.44 -1.60 14.04
CA ASN A 63 -1.67 -1.14 14.67
C ASN A 63 -2.31 -2.24 15.55
N PRO A 64 -2.34 -2.09 16.90
CA PRO A 64 -2.92 -3.10 17.79
C PRO A 64 -4.41 -3.33 17.60
N ASN A 65 -5.14 -2.34 17.05
CA ASN A 65 -6.58 -2.47 16.81
C ASN A 65 -6.88 -3.36 15.60
N ILE A 66 -5.95 -3.46 14.65
CA ILE A 66 -6.06 -4.33 13.48
C ILE A 66 -5.44 -5.70 13.77
N PHE A 67 -4.34 -5.73 14.53
CA PHE A 67 -3.60 -6.94 14.91
C PHE A 67 -3.61 -7.11 16.45
N PRO A 68 -4.74 -7.55 17.04
CA PRO A 68 -4.91 -7.55 18.50
C PRO A 68 -4.02 -8.57 19.22
N THR A 69 -3.76 -9.74 18.62
CA THR A 69 -2.97 -10.81 19.26
C THR A 69 -1.52 -10.79 18.81
N GLN A 70 -0.63 -11.42 19.58
CA GLN A 70 0.80 -11.48 19.22
C GLN A 70 1.00 -12.28 17.93
N GLU A 71 0.25 -13.37 17.75
CA GLU A 71 0.32 -14.21 16.56
C GLU A 71 -0.03 -13.43 15.29
N LEU A 72 -1.02 -12.53 15.35
CA LEU A 72 -1.36 -11.65 14.24
C LEU A 72 -0.29 -10.58 13.99
N ARG A 73 0.39 -10.10 15.03
CA ARG A 73 1.48 -9.12 14.92
C ARG A 73 2.71 -9.76 14.27
N ASP A 74 3.02 -11.00 14.65
CA ASP A 74 4.18 -11.77 14.16
C ASP A 74 4.10 -12.11 12.67
N LEU A 75 2.91 -12.01 12.04
CA LEU A 75 2.75 -12.17 10.60
C LEU A 75 3.13 -10.93 9.79
N ASN A 76 3.30 -9.78 10.45
CA ASN A 76 3.75 -8.57 9.78
C ASN A 76 5.26 -8.62 9.58
N LEU A 77 5.70 -8.28 8.37
CA LEU A 77 7.09 -8.41 7.99
C LEU A 77 7.85 -7.14 8.38
N GLU A 78 8.90 -7.29 9.19
CA GLU A 78 9.82 -6.20 9.49
C GLU A 78 10.63 -5.79 8.24
N LEU A 79 10.69 -4.50 8.00
CA LEU A 79 11.39 -3.87 6.90
C LEU A 79 12.46 -2.93 7.45
N LEU A 80 13.72 -3.38 7.38
CA LEU A 80 14.88 -2.56 7.74
C LEU A 80 15.10 -1.43 6.72
N ALA A 81 15.33 -0.22 7.20
CA ALA A 81 15.51 0.97 6.36
C ALA A 81 16.89 1.08 5.72
N ASP A 82 17.91 0.52 6.36
CA ASP A 82 19.30 0.49 5.88
C ASP A 82 19.46 -0.07 4.45
N SER A 83 18.58 -0.99 4.08
CA SER A 83 18.55 -1.73 2.82
C SER A 83 17.48 -1.20 1.86
N ARG A 84 16.72 -0.15 2.24
CA ARG A 84 15.55 0.35 1.51
C ARG A 84 15.51 1.87 1.50
N SER A 85 16.01 2.48 0.43
CA SER A 85 16.06 3.94 0.26
C SER A 85 14.70 4.66 0.32
N TYR A 86 13.59 3.93 0.14
CA TYR A 86 12.26 4.49 0.28
C TYR A 86 11.78 4.58 1.73
N LEU A 87 12.46 3.96 2.70
CA LEU A 87 12.15 4.05 4.13
C LEU A 87 13.08 5.05 4.83
N SER A 88 12.55 5.81 5.79
CA SER A 88 13.36 6.72 6.63
C SER A 88 13.69 6.13 8.00
N HIS A 89 13.06 5.02 8.37
CA HIS A 89 13.22 4.27 9.62
C HIS A 89 12.64 2.88 9.41
N ASP A 90 13.03 1.94 10.26
CA ASP A 90 12.50 0.58 10.21
C ASP A 90 10.98 0.59 10.34
N SER A 91 10.31 -0.29 9.62
CA SER A 91 8.86 -0.29 9.46
C SER A 91 8.35 -1.71 9.34
N PHE A 92 7.03 -1.86 9.29
CA PHE A 92 6.36 -3.14 9.12
C PHE A 92 5.50 -3.11 7.86
N ALA A 93 5.66 -4.12 7.01
CA ALA A 93 4.69 -4.46 5.98
C ALA A 93 3.52 -5.20 6.64
N GLU A 94 2.38 -4.51 6.72
CA GLU A 94 1.20 -5.04 7.37
C GLU A 94 0.49 -6.03 6.47
N VAL A 95 0.60 -7.32 6.79
CA VAL A 95 -0.04 -8.40 6.05
C VAL A 95 -1.35 -8.73 6.75
N PRO A 96 -2.50 -8.16 6.35
CA PRO A 96 -3.77 -8.62 6.87
C PRO A 96 -3.94 -10.08 6.49
N ILE A 97 -4.24 -10.95 7.46
CA ILE A 97 -4.63 -12.31 7.12
C ILE A 97 -5.94 -12.20 6.34
N PHE A 98 -5.93 -12.63 5.07
CA PHE A 98 -7.14 -12.95 4.32
C PHE A 98 -7.80 -14.23 4.87
N ASN A 99 -8.14 -14.26 6.16
CA ASN A 99 -8.91 -15.34 6.75
C ASN A 99 -10.39 -15.11 6.37
N ASN A 100 -10.83 -15.72 5.27
CA ASN A 100 -12.24 -15.96 4.93
C ASN A 100 -13.20 -14.74 4.90
N VAL A 101 -12.87 -13.67 4.17
CA VAL A 101 -13.86 -12.63 3.78
C VAL A 101 -14.23 -12.71 2.28
N MET A 102 -13.85 -13.78 1.60
CA MET A 102 -14.28 -14.10 0.22
C MET A 102 -15.33 -15.23 0.19
N GLN A 103 -16.30 -15.23 1.11
CA GLN A 103 -17.53 -16.01 0.91
C GLN A 103 -18.78 -15.18 0.67
N ASN A 104 -18.85 -13.88 0.96
CA ASN A 104 -20.07 -13.09 0.68
C ASN A 104 -19.76 -11.59 0.64
N GLY A 105 -19.38 -11.01 -0.51
CA GLY A 105 -19.34 -9.53 -0.52
C GLY A 105 -18.90 -8.78 -1.77
N PHE A 106 -18.30 -9.42 -2.77
CA PHE A 106 -17.96 -8.73 -4.03
C PHE A 106 -18.39 -9.55 -5.25
N LEU A 107 -19.68 -9.84 -5.31
CA LEU A 107 -20.43 -10.09 -6.54
C LEU A 107 -21.85 -9.54 -6.35
N THR A 108 -22.02 -8.25 -6.61
CA THR A 108 -23.15 -7.61 -7.31
C THR A 108 -22.75 -6.17 -7.59
#